data_AF-A0AAW5E455-F1
#
_entry.id   AF-A0AAW5E455-F1
#
_cell.length_a   1.000
_cell.length_b   1.000
_cell.length_c   1.000
_cell.angle_alpha   90.00
_cell.angle_beta   90.00
_cell.angle_gamma   90.00
#
_symmetry.space_group_name_H-M   'P 1'
#
loop_
_entity.id
_entity.type
_entity.pdbx_description
1 polymer ?
#
loop_
_entity_poly.entity_id
_entity_poly.type
_entity_poly.pdbx_seq_one_letter_code
_entity_poly.pdbx_strand_id
1 'polypeptide(L)'
;MKKTFILLIACLLIHTASANALSWAYWFVVHNGKVYEVKEDIPLNKEELDGVIGKVETKADEYSGKYSGNASNYYEIGTRYYEIAKVSKSEAIAVEIQPNKYVKADYVHDSPSQIKNIIFNMNTWVILGIGFIIFLTIVVVKSEQS
;
A
#
# COMPACT_ATOMS: atom_id res chain seq x y z
N MET A 1 -27.18 34.25 -4.91
CA MET A 1 -25.73 34.10 -4.61
C MET A 1 -25.48 33.12 -3.46
N LYS A 2 -25.98 33.34 -2.23
CA LYS A 2 -25.77 32.39 -1.11
C LYS A 2 -26.37 30.99 -1.33
N LYS A 3 -27.59 30.89 -1.88
CA LYS A 3 -28.28 29.59 -2.10
C LYS A 3 -27.65 28.76 -3.22
N THR A 4 -27.22 29.41 -4.31
CA THR A 4 -26.49 28.77 -5.41
C THR A 4 -25.11 28.31 -4.97
N PHE A 5 -24.44 29.06 -4.09
CA PHE A 5 -23.16 28.66 -3.50
C PHE A 5 -23.29 27.44 -2.58
N ILE A 6 -24.33 27.39 -1.74
CA ILE A 6 -24.64 26.23 -0.89
C ILE A 6 -24.96 24.99 -1.74
N LEU A 7 -25.72 25.14 -2.82
CA LEU A 7 -26.03 24.03 -3.74
C LEU A 7 -24.78 23.48 -4.44
N LEU A 8 -23.84 24.35 -4.80
CA LEU A 8 -22.59 23.98 -5.46
C LEU A 8 -21.66 23.23 -4.49
N ILE A 9 -21.57 23.69 -3.23
CA ILE A 9 -20.86 22.98 -2.15
C ILE A 9 -21.53 21.62 -1.87
N ALA A 10 -22.86 21.58 -1.80
CA ALA A 10 -23.59 20.35 -1.59
C ALA A 10 -23.36 19.32 -2.72
N CYS A 11 -23.37 19.75 -3.99
CA CYS A 11 -23.08 18.89 -5.14
C CYS A 11 -21.64 18.34 -5.14
N LEU A 12 -20.66 19.13 -4.68
CA LEU A 12 -19.26 18.69 -4.56
C LEU A 12 -19.06 17.63 -3.46
N LEU A 13 -19.87 17.65 -2.40
CA LEU A 13 -19.79 16.69 -1.29
C LEU A 13 -20.37 15.30 -1.62
N ILE A 14 -21.19 15.16 -2.68
CA ILE A 14 -21.79 13.87 -3.08
C ILE A 14 -20.79 12.99 -3.87
N HIS A 15 -19.62 13.53 -4.25
CA HIS A 15 -18.66 12.85 -5.12
C HIS A 15 -17.60 11.97 -4.41
N THR A 16 -17.63 11.84 -3.07
CA THR A 16 -16.51 11.24 -2.33
C THR A 16 -16.78 9.88 -1.69
N ALA A 17 -17.91 9.22 -1.96
CA ALA A 17 -18.22 7.92 -1.38
C ALA A 17 -18.35 6.82 -2.44
N SER A 18 -17.23 6.42 -3.04
CA SER A 18 -17.14 5.14 -3.77
C SER A 18 -16.70 4.05 -2.79
N ALA A 19 -17.66 3.25 -2.32
CA ALA A 19 -17.37 2.00 -1.65
C ALA A 19 -17.04 0.95 -2.72
N ASN A 20 -15.75 0.67 -2.92
CA ASN A 20 -15.32 -0.40 -3.79
C ASN A 20 -15.11 -1.65 -2.92
N ALA A 21 -15.87 -2.71 -3.16
CA ALA A 21 -15.52 -4.02 -2.63
C ALA A 21 -14.33 -4.55 -3.44
N LEU A 22 -13.15 -4.58 -2.84
CA LEU A 22 -11.95 -5.07 -3.50
C LEU A 22 -11.85 -6.59 -3.30
N SER A 23 -12.12 -7.38 -4.34
CA SER A 23 -11.69 -8.77 -4.34
C SER A 23 -10.25 -8.83 -4.84
N TRP A 24 -9.34 -9.34 -4.02
CA TRP A 24 -7.98 -9.59 -4.47
C TRP A 24 -7.98 -10.67 -5.55
N ALA A 25 -7.26 -10.44 -6.66
CA ALA A 25 -7.16 -11.42 -7.74
C ALA A 25 -6.34 -12.66 -7.36
N TYR A 26 -5.47 -12.55 -6.35
CA TYR A 26 -4.60 -13.61 -5.85
C TYR A 26 -4.20 -13.37 -4.39
N TRP A 27 -3.72 -14.43 -3.72
CA TRP A 27 -3.11 -14.32 -2.40
C TRP A 27 -1.68 -13.80 -2.52
N PHE A 28 -1.33 -12.83 -1.68
CA PHE A 28 -0.02 -12.20 -1.73
C PHE A 28 0.59 -12.00 -0.35
N VAL A 29 1.91 -11.91 -0.36
CA VAL A 29 2.71 -11.42 0.76
C VAL A 29 3.59 -10.28 0.29
N VAL A 30 3.95 -9.39 1.21
CA VAL A 30 4.86 -8.27 0.95
C VAL A 30 6.12 -8.49 1.75
N HIS A 31 7.27 -8.32 1.10
CA HIS A 31 8.56 -8.35 1.77
C HIS A 31 9.44 -7.21 1.23
N ASN A 32 9.95 -6.37 2.13
CA ASN A 32 10.84 -5.25 1.78
C ASN A 32 10.33 -4.37 0.63
N GLY A 33 9.03 -4.06 0.66
CA GLY A 33 8.40 -3.21 -0.35
C GLY A 33 8.14 -3.88 -1.70
N LYS A 34 8.27 -5.21 -1.79
CA LYS A 34 7.93 -6.01 -2.98
C LYS A 34 6.72 -6.89 -2.70
N VAL A 35 5.81 -6.98 -3.66
CA VAL A 35 4.62 -7.83 -3.60
C VAL A 35 4.92 -9.14 -4.34
N TYR A 36 4.64 -10.26 -3.67
CA TYR A 36 4.79 -11.60 -4.21
C TYR A 36 3.44 -12.31 -4.21
N GLU A 37 3.07 -12.89 -5.35
CA GLU A 37 1.91 -13.76 -5.48
C GLU A 37 2.28 -15.16 -4.97
N VAL A 38 1.50 -15.69 -4.04
CA VAL A 38 1.73 -17.03 -3.48
C VAL A 38 1.11 -18.08 -4.38
N LYS A 39 1.94 -18.98 -4.90
CA LYS A 39 1.57 -20.10 -5.78
C LYS A 39 1.41 -21.37 -4.95
N GLU A 40 0.23 -21.58 -4.38
CA GLU A 40 -0.01 -22.73 -3.50
C GLU A 40 0.15 -24.11 -4.17
N ASP A 41 0.07 -24.13 -5.50
CA ASP A 41 0.27 -25.29 -6.36
C ASP A 41 1.76 -25.61 -6.62
N ILE A 42 2.68 -24.76 -6.18
CA ILE A 42 4.14 -24.95 -6.33
C ILE A 42 4.76 -25.16 -4.95
N PRO A 43 4.71 -26.40 -4.40
CA PRO A 43 5.34 -26.73 -3.13
C PRO A 43 6.87 -26.71 -3.24
N LEU A 44 7.54 -26.37 -2.15
CA LEU A 44 8.98 -26.40 -1.99
C LEU A 44 9.37 -27.30 -0.82
N ASN A 45 10.44 -28.07 -0.99
CA ASN A 45 11.02 -28.87 0.08
C ASN A 45 11.94 -28.03 0.96
N LYS A 46 12.19 -28.50 2.18
CA LYS A 46 13.03 -27.77 3.15
C LYS A 46 14.47 -27.61 2.69
N GLU A 47 14.96 -28.56 1.89
CA GLU A 47 16.31 -28.57 1.31
C GLU A 47 16.49 -27.51 0.21
N GLU A 48 15.38 -26.98 -0.32
CA GLU A 48 15.37 -25.90 -1.31
C GLU A 48 15.37 -24.51 -0.66
N LEU A 49 15.32 -24.45 0.68
CA LEU A 49 15.25 -23.21 1.44
C LEU A 49 16.60 -22.85 2.04
N ASP A 50 16.89 -21.55 2.03
CA ASP A 50 18.00 -20.97 2.79
C ASP A 50 17.44 -20.31 4.08
N GLY A 51 17.90 -19.10 4.42
CA GLY A 51 17.57 -18.43 5.67
C GLY A 51 16.14 -17.89 5.73
N VAL A 52 15.63 -17.73 6.96
CA VAL A 52 14.43 -16.92 7.23
C VAL A 52 14.76 -15.46 6.95
N ILE A 53 13.95 -14.80 6.11
CA ILE A 53 14.16 -13.41 5.71
C ILE A 53 13.11 -12.45 6.22
N GLY A 54 12.02 -12.96 6.78
CA GLY A 54 10.97 -12.14 7.35
C GLY A 54 9.75 -12.95 7.75
N LYS A 55 8.68 -12.23 8.05
CA LYS A 55 7.38 -12.78 8.36
C LYS A 55 6.29 -11.74 8.08
N VAL A 56 5.06 -12.18 8.00
CA VAL A 56 3.88 -11.30 8.01
C VAL A 56 3.85 -10.54 9.34
N GLU A 57 3.77 -9.23 9.26
CA GLU A 57 3.67 -8.30 10.39
C GLU A 57 2.32 -7.58 10.41
N THR A 58 1.71 -7.39 9.23
CA THR A 58 0.44 -6.66 9.08
C THR A 58 -0.50 -7.37 8.12
N LYS A 59 -1.79 -7.03 8.19
CA LYS A 59 -2.82 -7.52 7.27
C LYS A 59 -3.19 -6.41 6.28
N ALA A 60 -3.43 -6.78 5.03
CA ALA A 60 -4.07 -5.87 4.09
C ALA A 60 -5.53 -5.65 4.50
N ASP A 61 -5.98 -4.40 4.44
CA ASP A 61 -7.36 -4.06 4.71
C ASP A 61 -8.24 -4.53 3.53
N GLU A 62 -9.24 -5.36 3.84
CA GLU A 62 -10.09 -6.01 2.85
C GLU A 62 -10.91 -5.01 2.03
N TYR A 63 -11.34 -3.91 2.64
CA TYR A 63 -12.24 -2.94 2.01
C TYR A 63 -11.50 -1.84 1.25
N SER A 64 -10.40 -1.34 1.79
CA SER A 64 -9.63 -0.24 1.21
C SER A 64 -8.44 -0.70 0.37
N GLY A 65 -8.06 -1.98 0.46
CA GLY A 65 -6.89 -2.54 -0.20
C GLY A 65 -5.56 -2.00 0.35
N LYS A 66 -5.58 -1.25 1.45
CA LYS A 66 -4.39 -0.61 2.02
C LYS A 66 -3.58 -1.62 2.81
N TYR A 67 -2.26 -1.55 2.64
CA TYR A 67 -1.30 -2.33 3.40
C TYR A 67 0.02 -1.56 3.56
N SER A 68 0.85 -1.99 4.51
CA SER A 68 2.15 -1.38 4.80
C SER A 68 3.09 -2.38 5.45
N GLY A 69 4.40 -2.25 5.21
CA GLY A 69 5.40 -3.16 5.76
C GLY A 69 5.28 -4.56 5.17
N ASN A 70 5.67 -5.57 5.94
CA ASN A 70 5.54 -6.97 5.54
C ASN A 70 4.09 -7.43 5.75
N ALA A 71 3.26 -7.21 4.74
CA ALA A 71 1.82 -7.45 4.79
C ALA A 71 1.39 -8.75 4.12
N SER A 72 0.18 -9.20 4.42
CA SER A 72 -0.50 -10.28 3.70
C SER A 72 -2.00 -10.02 3.60
N ASN A 73 -2.61 -10.33 2.47
CA ASN A 73 -4.06 -10.29 2.34
C ASN A 73 -4.76 -11.57 2.81
N TYR A 74 -4.03 -12.68 2.98
CA TYR A 74 -4.62 -13.99 3.29
C TYR A 74 -3.97 -14.66 4.49
N TYR A 75 -2.65 -14.88 4.45
CA TYR A 75 -1.89 -15.52 5.52
C TYR A 75 -1.83 -14.71 6.82
N GLU A 76 -1.72 -15.43 7.94
CA GLU A 76 -1.75 -14.88 9.29
C GLU A 76 -0.46 -14.14 9.68
N ILE A 77 -0.58 -13.24 10.66
CA ILE A 77 0.58 -12.58 11.26
C ILE A 77 1.52 -13.65 11.84
N GLY A 78 2.81 -13.56 11.51
CA GLY A 78 3.82 -14.53 11.90
C GLY A 78 4.14 -15.60 10.85
N THR A 79 3.37 -15.71 9.76
CA THR A 79 3.73 -16.55 8.61
C THR A 79 5.11 -16.15 8.10
N ARG A 80 6.04 -17.11 8.06
CA ARG A 80 7.46 -16.87 7.77
C ARG A 80 7.76 -16.86 6.27
N TYR A 81 8.76 -16.07 5.91
CA TYR A 81 9.33 -16.01 4.57
C TYR A 81 10.76 -16.55 4.58
N TYR A 82 11.14 -17.25 3.52
CA TYR A 82 12.45 -17.85 3.37
C TYR A 82 13.05 -17.48 2.02
N GLU A 83 14.38 -17.45 1.97
CA GLU A 83 15.11 -17.53 0.70
C GLU A 83 14.93 -18.91 0.06
N ILE A 84 14.91 -18.93 -1.28
CA ILE A 84 14.96 -20.15 -2.07
C ILE A 84 16.39 -20.28 -2.61
N ALA A 85 17.00 -21.44 -2.43
CA ALA A 85 18.37 -21.69 -2.83
C ALA A 85 18.57 -21.38 -4.32
N LYS A 86 19.61 -20.59 -4.62
CA LYS A 86 20.00 -20.17 -5.98
C LYS A 86 18.96 -19.30 -6.71
N VAL A 87 17.92 -18.81 -6.05
CA VAL A 87 16.94 -17.88 -6.61
C VAL A 87 17.09 -16.52 -5.95
N SER A 88 17.06 -15.45 -6.76
CA SER A 88 17.13 -14.11 -6.20
C SER A 88 15.84 -13.77 -5.45
N LYS A 89 15.97 -13.14 -4.27
CA LYS A 89 14.82 -12.58 -3.54
C LYS A 89 14.00 -11.59 -4.37
N SER A 90 14.60 -10.94 -5.37
CA SER A 90 13.87 -10.03 -6.27
C SER A 90 12.95 -10.75 -7.25
N GLU A 91 13.09 -12.06 -7.41
CA GLU A 91 12.35 -12.89 -8.34
C GLU A 91 11.32 -13.75 -7.61
N ALA A 92 11.72 -14.43 -6.53
CA ALA A 92 10.81 -15.23 -5.72
C ALA A 92 11.32 -15.43 -4.29
N ILE A 93 10.38 -15.76 -3.40
CA ILE A 93 10.62 -16.16 -2.01
C ILE A 93 9.78 -17.39 -1.68
N ALA A 94 10.09 -18.11 -0.60
CA ALA A 94 9.20 -19.16 -0.08
C ALA A 94 8.35 -18.65 1.08
N VAL A 95 7.12 -19.14 1.17
CA VAL A 95 6.16 -18.80 2.24
C VAL A 95 5.75 -20.07 2.97
N GLU A 96 5.85 -20.07 4.30
CA GLU A 96 5.40 -21.19 5.12
C GLU A 96 3.91 -21.07 5.45
N ILE A 97 3.09 -21.78 4.68
CA ILE A 97 1.62 -21.69 4.79
C ILE A 97 1.05 -22.59 5.89
N GLN A 98 1.79 -23.62 6.30
CA GLN A 98 1.49 -24.51 7.43
C GLN A 98 2.82 -25.02 8.02
N PRO A 99 2.85 -25.58 9.24
CA PRO A 99 4.09 -26.09 9.83
C PRO A 99 4.82 -27.05 8.88
N ASN A 100 6.05 -26.68 8.49
CA ASN A 100 6.87 -27.41 7.53
C ASN A 100 6.28 -27.57 6.11
N LYS A 101 5.30 -26.74 5.72
CA LYS A 101 4.75 -26.68 4.36
C LYS A 101 5.09 -25.34 3.74
N TYR A 102 5.93 -25.38 2.71
CA TYR A 102 6.44 -24.20 2.02
C TYR A 102 5.96 -24.19 0.57
N VAL A 103 5.60 -23.01 0.09
CA VAL A 103 5.20 -22.80 -1.30
C VAL A 103 5.94 -21.60 -1.87
N LYS A 104 6.11 -21.59 -3.19
CA LYS A 104 6.77 -20.50 -3.89
C LYS A 104 5.87 -19.26 -3.92
N ALA A 105 6.46 -18.09 -3.81
CA ALA A 105 5.80 -16.82 -4.10
C ALA A 105 6.62 -16.01 -5.10
N ASP A 106 6.02 -15.72 -6.25
CA ASP A 106 6.67 -15.04 -7.37
C ASP A 106 6.49 -13.52 -7.27
N TYR A 107 7.56 -12.78 -7.53
CA TYR A 107 7.50 -11.32 -7.58
C TYR A 107 6.52 -10.84 -8.66
N VAL A 108 5.65 -9.90 -8.29
CA VAL A 108 4.70 -9.27 -9.22
C VAL A 108 5.07 -7.82 -9.47
N HIS A 109 5.16 -7.01 -8.42
CA HIS A 109 5.44 -5.59 -8.52
C HIS A 109 5.96 -5.03 -7.18
N ASP A 110 6.50 -3.80 -7.22
CA ASP A 110 6.83 -3.08 -5.99
C ASP A 110 5.54 -2.55 -5.33
N SER A 111 5.47 -2.63 -4.00
CA SER A 111 4.41 -2.03 -3.21
C SER A 111 4.47 -0.50 -3.33
N PRO A 112 3.34 0.18 -3.51
CA PRO A 112 3.30 1.64 -3.52
C PRO A 112 3.85 2.18 -2.20
N SER A 113 5.05 2.76 -2.23
CA SER A 113 5.64 3.40 -1.05
C SER A 113 4.70 4.50 -0.56
N GLN A 114 4.27 4.41 0.70
CA GLN A 114 3.43 5.46 1.30
C GLN A 114 4.13 6.82 1.30
N ILE A 115 5.47 6.85 1.41
CA ILE A 115 6.26 8.09 1.34
C ILE A 115 6.27 8.67 -0.08
N LYS A 116 6.48 7.85 -1.12
CA LYS A 116 6.37 8.33 -2.51
C LYS A 116 4.96 8.84 -2.80
N ASN A 117 3.93 8.15 -2.32
CA ASN A 117 2.56 8.61 -2.47
C ASN A 117 2.32 9.95 -1.78
N ILE A 118 2.86 10.20 -0.58
CA ILE A 118 2.70 11.51 0.08
C ILE A 118 3.41 12.63 -0.71
N ILE A 119 4.64 12.39 -1.18
CA ILE A 119 5.46 13.39 -1.88
C ILE A 119 4.92 13.71 -3.28
N PHE A 120 4.43 12.70 -4.01
CA PHE A 120 4.01 12.86 -5.41
C PHE A 120 2.49 12.93 -5.61
N ASN A 121 1.67 12.88 -4.55
CA ASN A 121 0.22 13.03 -4.70
C ASN A 121 -0.15 14.48 -5.03
N MET A 122 -0.81 14.66 -6.16
CA MET A 122 -1.28 15.96 -6.68
C MET A 122 -2.14 16.72 -5.66
N ASN A 123 -2.92 16.02 -4.83
CA ASN A 123 -3.74 16.62 -3.79
C ASN A 123 -2.89 17.30 -2.69
N THR A 124 -1.71 16.73 -2.35
CA THR A 124 -0.76 17.35 -1.40
C THR A 124 -0.26 18.69 -1.94
N TRP A 125 0.09 18.75 -3.23
CA TRP A 125 0.57 19.97 -3.88
C TRP A 125 -0.52 21.03 -4.01
N VAL A 126 -1.78 20.63 -4.25
CA VAL A 126 -2.92 21.55 -4.26
C VAL A 126 -3.13 22.20 -2.88
N ILE A 127 -3.08 21.42 -1.79
CA ILE A 127 -3.24 21.96 -0.43
C ILE A 127 -2.12 22.94 -0.09
N LEU A 128 -0.86 22.60 -0.41
CA LEU A 128 0.28 23.49 -0.21
C LEU A 128 0.16 24.77 -1.05
N GLY A 129 -0.29 24.65 -2.31
CA GLY A 129 -0.54 25.80 -3.19
C GLY A 129 -1.61 26.75 -2.63
N ILE A 130 -2.72 26.21 -2.13
CA ILE A 130 -3.78 27.01 -1.50
C ILE A 130 -3.26 27.70 -0.23
N GLY A 131 -2.54 26.97 0.63
CA GLY A 131 -1.94 27.54 1.85
C GLY A 131 -0.95 28.67 1.54
N PHE A 132 -0.15 28.51 0.49
CA PHE A 132 0.80 29.53 0.03
C PHE A 132 0.09 30.80 -0.48
N ILE A 133 -0.99 30.67 -1.26
CA ILE A 133 -1.77 31.81 -1.73
C ILE A 133 -2.40 32.56 -0.55
N ILE A 134 -2.98 31.84 0.41
CA ILE A 134 -3.55 32.44 1.63
C ILE A 134 -2.47 33.20 2.40
N PHE A 135 -1.30 32.59 2.60
CA PHE A 135 -0.16 33.24 3.27
C PHE A 135 0.26 34.53 2.56
N LEU A 136 0.40 34.51 1.22
CA LEU A 136 0.73 35.71 0.45
C LEU A 136 -0.33 36.81 0.60
N THR A 137 -1.62 36.45 0.56
CA THR A 137 -2.68 37.44 0.78
C THR A 137 -2.63 38.08 2.16
N ILE A 138 -2.32 37.32 3.22
CA ILE A 138 -2.17 37.85 4.58
C ILE A 138 -0.98 38.80 4.68
N VAL A 139 0.16 38.43 4.08
CA VAL A 139 1.38 39.27 4.07
C VAL A 139 1.12 40.59 3.33
N VAL A 140 0.49 40.54 2.16
CA VAL A 140 0.14 41.74 1.38
C VAL A 140 -0.80 42.65 2.16
N VAL A 141 -1.90 42.11 2.70
CA VAL A 141 -2.86 42.90 3.50
C VAL A 141 -2.18 43.52 4.73
N LYS A 142 -1.27 42.80 5.40
CA LYS A 142 -0.52 43.35 6.54
C LYS A 142 0.44 44.46 6.12
N SER A 143 1.05 44.36 4.94
CA SER A 143 1.96 45.39 4.42
C SER A 143 1.25 46.68 4.02
N GLU A 144 -0.02 46.63 3.62
CA GLU A 144 -0.82 47.83 3.30
C GLU A 144 -1.34 48.57 4.54
N GLN A 145 -1.29 47.94 5.71
CA GLN A 145 -1.75 48.52 7.00
C GLN A 145 -0.61 49.11 7.84
N SER A 146 0.65 49.01 7.38
CA SER A 146 1.84 49.59 8.01
C SER A 146 2.35 50.81 7.27
#